data_AF-A0A7Y6PAF7-F1
#
_entry.id   AF-A0A7Y6PAF7-F1
#
_cell.length_a   1.000
_cell.length_b   1.000
_cell.length_c   1.000
_cell.angle_alpha   90.00
_cell.angle_beta   90.00
_cell.angle_gamma   90.00
#
_symmetry.space_group_name_H-M   'P 1'
#
loop_
_entity.id
_entity.type
_entity.pdbx_description
1 polymer ?
#
loop_
_entity_poly.entity_id
_entity_poly.type
_entity_poly.pdbx_seq_one_letter_code
_entity_poly.pdbx_strand_id
1 'polypeptide(L)'
;MRTLLMLCLIALITGCSNDDEPKIMSALNVNELVGFVGKPSEHVKSNFKNATLENESSSLGKVTLRYGLLTEESNYSVTFKSNADGIINQIDVYGSLDGGYDKGVEIYKANMDKINSTINHETYRSQYSSASAGLIDFSDRSEFWDYVAKNGVGTSIYEIWWIENTAKVKFTIECEYIRENNAISIEIEKKSWE
;
A
#
# COMPACT_ATOMS: atom_id res chain seq x y z
N MET A 1 -34.42 52.45 32.20
CA MET A 1 -34.28 51.05 31.74
C MET A 1 -33.95 51.11 30.26
N ARG A 2 -32.70 50.78 29.89
CA ARG A 2 -32.17 50.87 28.52
C ARG A 2 -32.65 49.67 27.72
N THR A 3 -33.45 49.88 26.69
CA THR A 3 -33.80 48.82 25.74
C THR A 3 -32.77 48.82 24.62
N LEU A 4 -32.16 47.65 24.45
CA LEU A 4 -30.93 47.35 23.74
C LEU A 4 -31.08 47.54 22.22
N LEU A 5 -30.09 48.16 21.57
CA LEU A 5 -29.90 48.13 20.12
C LEU A 5 -29.80 46.68 19.63
N MET A 6 -30.67 46.30 18.69
CA MET A 6 -30.54 45.06 17.93
C MET A 6 -29.52 45.30 16.79
N LEU A 7 -28.26 44.90 17.02
CA LEU A 7 -27.25 44.83 15.97
C LEU A 7 -27.55 43.65 15.05
N CYS A 8 -27.77 43.92 13.77
CA CYS A 8 -27.69 42.91 12.71
C CYS A 8 -26.25 42.39 12.63
N LEU A 9 -26.03 41.16 13.09
CA LEU A 9 -24.78 40.44 12.89
C LEU A 9 -24.87 39.69 11.55
N ILE A 10 -24.37 40.30 10.48
CA ILE A 10 -23.95 39.55 9.29
C ILE A 10 -22.49 39.20 9.52
N ALA A 11 -22.22 37.92 9.79
CA ALA A 11 -20.86 37.39 9.77
C ALA A 11 -20.85 35.94 9.27
N LEU A 12 -20.51 35.85 7.98
CA LEU A 12 -19.73 34.80 7.34
C LEU A 12 -20.34 33.40 7.31
N ILE A 13 -20.94 33.14 6.16
CA ILE A 13 -20.81 31.87 5.44
C ILE A 13 -19.30 31.57 5.35
N THR A 14 -18.72 30.94 6.37
CA THR A 14 -17.55 30.11 6.13
C THR A 14 -18.12 28.87 5.47
N GLY A 15 -18.01 28.84 4.14
CA GLY A 15 -18.21 27.61 3.41
C GLY A 15 -17.40 26.54 4.11
N CYS A 16 -18.09 25.54 4.67
CA CYS A 16 -17.52 24.22 4.74
C CYS A 16 -17.16 23.92 3.28
N SER A 17 -15.87 24.06 2.94
CA SER A 17 -15.37 23.36 1.77
C SER A 17 -15.83 21.92 1.95
N ASN A 18 -16.53 21.40 0.95
CA ASN A 18 -16.67 19.98 0.77
C ASN A 18 -15.25 19.43 0.64
N ASP A 19 -14.56 19.19 1.75
CA ASP A 19 -13.56 18.14 1.80
C ASP A 19 -14.38 16.87 1.68
N ASP A 20 -14.70 16.52 0.43
CA ASP A 20 -15.31 15.25 0.11
C ASP A 20 -14.42 14.19 0.74
N GLU A 21 -14.95 13.46 1.73
CA GLU A 21 -14.24 12.33 2.33
C GLU A 21 -13.71 11.44 1.20
N PRO A 22 -12.45 10.97 1.28
CA PRO A 22 -11.88 10.20 0.20
C PRO A 22 -12.78 9.00 -0.12
N LYS A 23 -13.04 8.82 -1.42
CA LYS A 23 -13.94 7.78 -1.90
C LYS A 23 -13.43 6.41 -1.45
N ILE A 24 -14.34 5.59 -0.91
CA ILE A 24 -14.04 4.17 -0.63
C ILE A 24 -13.67 3.49 -1.94
N MET A 25 -12.45 2.96 -1.99
CA MET A 25 -11.91 2.26 -3.14
C MET A 25 -12.39 0.81 -3.13
N SER A 26 -12.63 0.21 -4.30
CA SER A 26 -13.04 -1.21 -4.34
C SER A 26 -11.92 -2.15 -3.88
N ALA A 27 -10.66 -1.83 -4.17
CA ALA A 27 -9.50 -2.62 -3.79
C ALA A 27 -8.22 -1.78 -3.81
N LEU A 28 -7.14 -2.32 -3.24
CA LEU A 28 -5.81 -1.75 -3.35
C LEU A 28 -5.37 -1.67 -4.83
N ASN A 29 -4.66 -0.59 -5.18
CA ASN A 29 -4.13 -0.36 -6.52
C ASN A 29 -2.61 -0.23 -6.51
N VAL A 30 -1.93 -1.38 -6.41
CA VAL A 30 -0.45 -1.42 -6.35
C VAL A 30 0.20 -0.80 -7.59
N ASN A 31 -0.41 -0.93 -8.77
CA ASN A 31 0.13 -0.31 -9.99
C ASN A 31 0.16 1.23 -9.92
N GLU A 32 -0.83 1.85 -9.30
CA GLU A 32 -0.81 3.30 -9.01
C GLU A 32 0.31 3.65 -8.04
N LEU A 33 0.52 2.84 -6.99
CA LEU A 33 1.60 3.03 -6.03
C LEU A 33 2.98 2.98 -6.68
N VAL A 34 3.21 2.01 -7.57
CA VAL A 34 4.45 1.92 -8.37
C VAL A 34 4.72 3.21 -9.16
N GLY A 35 3.68 3.88 -9.66
CA GLY A 35 3.80 5.14 -10.38
C GLY A 35 4.38 6.31 -9.56
N PHE A 36 4.34 6.23 -8.24
CA PHE A 36 4.91 7.24 -7.34
C PHE A 36 6.40 7.05 -7.06
N VAL A 37 6.95 5.86 -7.31
CA VAL A 37 8.38 5.64 -7.06
C VAL A 37 9.20 6.46 -8.05
N GLY A 38 10.24 7.13 -7.54
CA GLY A 38 11.05 8.07 -8.32
C GLY A 38 10.43 9.45 -8.48
N LYS A 39 9.26 9.72 -7.88
CA LYS A 39 8.64 11.06 -7.85
C LYS A 39 9.00 11.80 -6.56
N PRO A 40 8.97 13.15 -6.55
CA PRO A 40 9.09 13.92 -5.31
C PRO A 40 7.91 13.70 -4.37
N SER A 41 8.11 13.86 -3.06
CA SER A 41 7.04 13.77 -2.05
C SER A 41 5.87 14.74 -2.33
N GLU A 42 6.13 15.95 -2.82
CA GLU A 42 5.10 16.93 -3.22
C GLU A 42 4.20 16.42 -4.36
N HIS A 43 4.74 15.58 -5.25
CA HIS A 43 3.95 14.95 -6.30
C HIS A 43 2.97 13.93 -5.71
N VAL A 44 3.38 13.18 -4.69
CA VAL A 44 2.48 12.26 -3.96
C VAL A 44 1.32 13.03 -3.33
N LYS A 45 1.61 14.10 -2.56
CA LYS A 45 0.58 14.95 -1.94
C LYS A 45 -0.41 15.53 -2.97
N SER A 46 0.08 15.84 -4.16
CA SER A 46 -0.72 16.42 -5.24
C SER A 46 -1.55 15.40 -6.03
N ASN A 47 -1.21 14.10 -6.00
CA ASN A 47 -1.82 13.12 -6.91
C ASN A 47 -2.40 11.87 -6.22
N PHE A 48 -2.01 11.54 -4.98
CA PHE A 48 -2.60 10.44 -4.22
C PHE A 48 -3.85 10.92 -3.48
N LYS A 49 -4.95 11.13 -4.22
CA LYS A 49 -6.18 11.79 -3.73
C LYS A 49 -7.21 10.85 -3.12
N ASN A 50 -7.10 9.55 -3.34
CA ASN A 50 -8.05 8.57 -2.81
C ASN A 50 -7.75 8.16 -1.35
N ALA A 51 -6.84 8.85 -0.68
CA ALA A 51 -6.40 8.53 0.67
C ALA A 51 -6.25 9.79 1.52
N THR A 52 -6.38 9.64 2.83
CA THR A 52 -6.24 10.73 3.80
C THR A 52 -4.80 10.79 4.28
N LEU A 53 -4.13 11.94 4.18
CA LEU A 53 -2.81 12.15 4.79
C LEU A 53 -2.97 12.19 6.32
N GLU A 54 -2.38 11.22 7.01
CA GLU A 54 -2.46 11.08 8.47
C GLU A 54 -1.23 11.64 9.18
N ASN A 55 -0.07 11.54 8.54
CA ASN A 55 1.20 11.98 9.12
C ASN A 55 2.18 12.41 8.03
N GLU A 56 2.89 13.50 8.28
CA GLU A 56 4.06 13.91 7.52
C GLU A 56 5.22 14.15 8.50
N SER A 57 6.38 13.56 8.20
CA SER A 57 7.62 13.82 8.93
C SER A 57 8.77 14.05 7.96
N SER A 58 9.71 14.91 8.37
CA SER A 58 10.90 15.20 7.59
C SER A 58 12.15 15.27 8.45
N SER A 59 13.25 14.72 7.95
CA SER A 59 14.57 14.76 8.61
C SER A 59 15.66 14.57 7.58
N LEU A 60 16.67 15.45 7.60
CA LEU A 60 17.85 15.37 6.72
C LEU A 60 17.50 15.21 5.23
N GLY A 61 16.52 15.97 4.74
CA GLY A 61 16.04 15.90 3.35
C GLY A 61 15.16 14.68 3.02
N LYS A 62 15.04 13.72 3.94
CA LYS A 62 14.10 12.60 3.83
C LYS A 62 12.72 13.03 4.30
N VAL A 63 11.70 12.60 3.57
CA VAL A 63 10.29 12.83 3.87
C VAL A 63 9.60 11.48 3.97
N THR A 64 8.78 11.32 5.01
CA THR A 64 7.87 10.19 5.17
C THR A 64 6.44 10.71 5.20
N LEU A 65 5.61 10.21 4.30
CA LEU A 65 4.18 10.52 4.23
C LEU A 65 3.39 9.24 4.56
N ARG A 66 2.52 9.28 5.57
CA ARG A 66 1.62 8.18 5.89
C ARG A 66 0.19 8.54 5.54
N TYR A 67 -0.46 7.69 4.79
CA TYR A 67 -1.84 7.83 4.36
C TYR A 67 -2.71 6.67 4.88
N GLY A 68 -3.94 6.99 5.28
CA GLY A 68 -5.00 6.01 5.45
C GLY A 68 -5.80 5.86 4.16
N LEU A 69 -5.89 4.64 3.64
CA LEU A 69 -6.59 4.29 2.41
C LEU A 69 -7.71 3.30 2.75
N LEU A 70 -8.96 3.78 2.73
CA LEU A 70 -10.12 2.94 2.96
C LEU A 70 -10.54 2.23 1.67
N THR A 71 -10.63 0.90 1.75
CA THR A 71 -11.14 0.04 0.67
C THR A 71 -12.34 -0.78 1.17
N GLU A 72 -13.05 -1.44 0.25
CA GLU A 72 -14.07 -2.43 0.60
C GLU A 72 -13.49 -3.64 1.36
N GLU A 73 -12.19 -3.90 1.22
CA GLU A 73 -11.50 -5.08 1.78
C GLU A 73 -10.87 -4.81 3.16
N SER A 74 -10.36 -3.60 3.37
CA SER A 74 -9.59 -3.20 4.55
C SER A 74 -9.33 -1.69 4.58
N ASN A 75 -8.90 -1.19 5.74
CA ASN A 75 -8.24 0.10 5.87
C ASN A 75 -6.72 -0.09 5.84
N TYR A 76 -6.09 0.35 4.76
CA TYR A 76 -4.65 0.23 4.55
C TYR A 76 -3.90 1.48 5.02
N SER A 77 -2.80 1.28 5.74
CA SER A 77 -1.79 2.31 5.96
C SER A 77 -0.77 2.27 4.83
N VAL A 78 -0.69 3.32 4.02
CA VAL A 78 0.27 3.48 2.92
C VAL A 78 1.32 4.51 3.31
N THR A 79 2.58 4.08 3.44
CA THR A 79 3.70 4.92 3.85
C THR A 79 4.67 5.12 2.70
N PHE A 80 4.81 6.35 2.22
CA PHE A 80 5.81 6.74 1.23
C PHE A 80 7.06 7.24 1.95
N LYS A 81 8.22 6.70 1.60
CA LYS A 81 9.52 7.10 2.14
C LYS A 81 10.41 7.62 1.02
N SER A 82 11.05 8.76 1.26
CA SER A 82 11.99 9.36 0.32
C SER A 82 13.45 9.15 0.72
N ASN A 83 14.34 9.24 -0.28
CA ASN A 83 15.76 9.43 -0.06
C ASN A 83 16.06 10.88 0.41
N ALA A 84 17.35 11.20 0.57
CA ALA A 84 17.80 12.53 1.03
C ALA A 84 17.50 13.67 0.05
N ASP A 85 17.18 13.36 -1.21
CA ASP A 85 16.80 14.33 -2.25
C ASP A 85 15.28 14.57 -2.29
N GLY A 86 14.52 14.02 -1.33
CA GLY A 86 13.05 14.11 -1.32
C GLY A 86 12.36 13.24 -2.38
N ILE A 87 13.08 12.30 -3.01
CA ILE A 87 12.55 11.40 -4.04
C ILE A 87 12.09 10.08 -3.42
N ILE A 88 10.84 9.68 -3.66
CA ILE A 88 10.29 8.42 -3.18
C ILE A 88 11.10 7.25 -3.71
N ASN A 89 11.62 6.42 -2.81
CA ASN A 89 12.37 5.21 -3.14
C ASN A 89 11.81 3.96 -2.47
N GLN A 90 10.88 4.10 -1.52
CA GLN A 90 10.19 2.98 -0.88
C GLN A 90 8.74 3.36 -0.57
N ILE A 91 7.83 2.40 -0.72
CA ILE A 91 6.43 2.51 -0.34
C ILE A 91 6.06 1.24 0.43
N ASP A 92 5.54 1.39 1.64
CA ASP A 92 5.05 0.28 2.45
C ASP A 92 3.53 0.36 2.58
N VAL A 93 2.85 -0.76 2.42
CA VAL A 93 1.41 -0.90 2.64
C VAL A 93 1.20 -1.94 3.72
N TYR A 94 0.35 -1.64 4.69
CA TYR A 94 -0.08 -2.60 5.70
C TYR A 94 -1.59 -2.51 5.89
N GLY A 95 -2.28 -3.65 5.90
CA GLY A 95 -3.72 -3.71 6.21
C GLY A 95 -4.09 -5.01 6.91
N SER A 96 -4.78 -4.88 8.04
CA SER A 96 -5.47 -6.01 8.67
C SER A 96 -6.78 -6.27 7.93
N LEU A 97 -7.01 -7.52 7.54
CA LEU A 97 -8.17 -7.91 6.76
C LEU A 97 -9.32 -8.33 7.67
N ASP A 98 -10.53 -7.92 7.30
CA ASP A 98 -11.75 -8.37 7.95
C ASP A 98 -12.24 -9.70 7.34
N GLY A 99 -13.12 -10.42 8.06
CA GLY A 99 -13.76 -11.64 7.55
C GLY A 99 -13.03 -12.96 7.83
N GLY A 100 -11.96 -12.94 8.63
CA GLY A 100 -11.25 -14.14 9.09
C GLY A 100 -10.28 -14.73 8.07
N TYR A 101 -9.65 -15.84 8.45
CA TYR A 101 -8.51 -16.44 7.75
C TYR A 101 -8.78 -16.75 6.27
N ASP A 102 -9.87 -17.45 5.96
CA ASP A 102 -10.16 -17.86 4.57
C ASP A 102 -10.40 -16.66 3.67
N LYS A 103 -11.14 -15.65 4.18
CA LYS A 103 -11.38 -14.42 3.44
C LYS A 103 -10.10 -13.60 3.27
N GLY A 104 -9.22 -13.63 4.27
CA GLY A 104 -7.92 -12.97 4.20
C GLY A 104 -7.03 -13.52 3.09
N VAL A 105 -6.95 -14.85 2.98
CA VAL A 105 -6.20 -15.53 1.92
C VAL A 105 -6.81 -15.24 0.55
N GLU A 106 -8.14 -15.22 0.43
CA GLU A 106 -8.84 -14.87 -0.82
C GLU A 106 -8.50 -13.45 -1.28
N ILE A 107 -8.59 -12.46 -0.38
CA ILE A 107 -8.28 -11.05 -0.66
C ILE A 107 -6.80 -10.89 -1.03
N TYR A 108 -5.88 -11.53 -0.29
CA TYR A 108 -4.46 -11.49 -0.63
C TYR A 108 -4.23 -12.06 -2.02
N LYS A 109 -4.74 -13.26 -2.31
CA LYS A 109 -4.60 -13.88 -3.62
C LYS A 109 -5.15 -13.00 -4.75
N ALA A 110 -6.32 -12.39 -4.56
CA ALA A 110 -6.92 -11.51 -5.55
C ALA A 110 -6.05 -10.28 -5.84
N ASN A 111 -5.48 -9.67 -4.80
CA ASN A 111 -4.53 -8.56 -4.94
C ASN A 111 -3.26 -9.01 -5.69
N MET A 112 -2.73 -10.20 -5.37
CA MET A 112 -1.55 -10.75 -6.05
C MET A 112 -1.83 -11.11 -7.52
N ASP A 113 -3.01 -11.67 -7.82
CA ASP A 113 -3.46 -11.95 -9.19
C ASP A 113 -3.52 -10.67 -10.03
N LYS A 114 -3.98 -9.56 -9.43
CA LYS A 114 -4.01 -8.24 -10.06
C LYS A 114 -2.61 -7.69 -10.30
N ILE A 115 -1.70 -7.77 -9.32
CA ILE A 115 -0.29 -7.38 -9.50
C ILE A 115 0.34 -8.16 -10.66
N ASN A 116 0.23 -9.48 -10.62
CA ASN A 116 0.83 -10.37 -11.60
C ASN A 116 0.33 -10.15 -13.03
N SER A 117 -0.93 -9.70 -13.19
CA SER A 117 -1.54 -9.47 -14.51
C SER A 117 -1.41 -8.04 -15.03
N THR A 118 -1.16 -7.05 -14.15
CA THR A 118 -1.14 -5.62 -14.54
C THR A 118 0.26 -5.03 -14.60
N ILE A 119 1.23 -5.65 -13.94
CA ILE A 119 2.60 -5.15 -13.84
C ILE A 119 3.54 -6.07 -14.62
N ASN A 120 4.20 -5.53 -15.64
CA ASN A 120 5.25 -6.23 -16.36
C ASN A 120 6.45 -6.46 -15.43
N HIS A 121 6.93 -7.69 -15.37
CA HIS A 121 8.03 -8.10 -14.49
C HIS A 121 8.95 -9.08 -15.22
N GLU A 122 10.25 -9.06 -14.89
CA GLU A 122 11.25 -9.98 -15.45
C GLU A 122 11.24 -11.32 -14.73
N THR A 123 11.01 -11.29 -13.42
CA THR A 123 11.16 -12.45 -12.55
C THR A 123 10.09 -12.45 -11.49
N TYR A 124 9.64 -13.65 -11.19
CA TYR A 124 8.74 -13.96 -10.09
C TYR A 124 9.40 -14.99 -9.19
N ARG A 125 9.21 -14.84 -7.88
CA ARG A 125 9.47 -15.89 -6.89
C ARG A 125 8.42 -15.83 -5.81
N SER A 126 8.12 -16.96 -5.19
CA SER A 126 7.28 -17.01 -3.99
C SER A 126 7.90 -17.91 -2.94
N GLN A 127 7.52 -17.65 -1.70
CA GLN A 127 8.04 -18.38 -0.55
C GLN A 127 6.88 -18.75 0.37
N TYR A 128 6.90 -19.99 0.84
CA TYR A 128 6.04 -20.47 1.89
C TYR A 128 6.84 -20.58 3.19
N SER A 129 6.35 -20.01 4.27
CA SER A 129 6.96 -20.10 5.59
C SER A 129 6.05 -20.86 6.55
N SER A 130 6.57 -21.88 7.22
CA SER A 130 5.91 -22.46 8.39
C SER A 130 6.90 -22.94 9.45
N ALA A 131 6.45 -22.99 10.70
CA ALA A 131 7.24 -23.54 11.80
C ALA A 131 7.60 -25.02 11.61
N SER A 132 6.80 -25.79 10.86
CA SER A 132 7.00 -27.24 10.68
C SER A 132 7.78 -27.60 9.42
N ALA A 133 7.56 -26.88 8.33
CA ALA A 133 8.17 -27.15 7.02
C ALA A 133 9.38 -26.25 6.74
N GLY A 134 9.60 -25.22 7.54
CA GLY A 134 10.61 -24.20 7.28
C GLY A 134 10.21 -23.28 6.13
N LEU A 135 11.21 -22.81 5.39
CA LEU A 135 11.03 -22.00 4.19
C LEU A 135 11.08 -22.89 2.95
N ILE A 136 10.10 -22.72 2.07
CA ILE A 136 10.03 -23.42 0.77
C ILE A 136 9.90 -22.37 -0.32
N ASP A 137 10.81 -22.40 -1.29
CA ASP A 137 10.82 -21.50 -2.43
C ASP A 137 10.10 -22.12 -3.63
N PHE A 138 9.36 -21.28 -4.36
CA PHE A 138 8.68 -21.64 -5.60
C PHE A 138 9.06 -20.63 -6.68
N SER A 139 9.33 -21.12 -7.89
CA SER A 139 9.54 -20.29 -9.07
C SER A 139 8.33 -20.29 -10.00
N ASP A 140 7.44 -21.27 -9.87
CA ASP A 140 6.16 -21.33 -10.57
C ASP A 140 5.02 -20.90 -9.64
N ARG A 141 4.24 -19.92 -10.08
CA ARG A 141 3.14 -19.35 -9.30
C ARG A 141 1.98 -20.32 -9.11
N SER A 142 1.70 -21.18 -10.08
CA SER A 142 0.65 -22.17 -9.99
C SER A 142 1.02 -23.26 -8.98
N GLU A 143 2.26 -23.77 -9.02
CA GLU A 143 2.76 -24.74 -8.03
C GLU A 143 2.69 -24.20 -6.61
N PHE A 144 3.04 -22.93 -6.41
CA PHE A 144 2.92 -22.25 -5.13
C PHE A 144 1.47 -22.20 -4.63
N TRP A 145 0.53 -21.77 -5.47
CA TRP A 145 -0.88 -21.67 -5.06
C TRP A 145 -1.55 -23.04 -4.87
N ASP A 146 -1.15 -24.06 -5.63
CA ASP A 146 -1.57 -25.45 -5.40
C ASP A 146 -1.06 -25.96 -4.04
N TYR A 147 0.18 -25.61 -3.67
CA TYR A 147 0.73 -25.94 -2.36
C TYR A 147 -0.02 -25.25 -1.23
N VAL A 148 -0.34 -23.95 -1.38
CA VAL A 148 -1.13 -23.19 -0.39
C VAL A 148 -2.54 -23.75 -0.28
N ALA A 149 -3.20 -24.10 -1.38
CA ALA A 149 -4.54 -24.70 -1.37
C ALA A 149 -4.58 -26.04 -0.63
N LYS A 150 -3.51 -26.85 -0.77
CA LYS A 150 -3.40 -28.15 -0.11
C LYS A 150 -3.08 -28.06 1.38
N ASN A 151 -2.23 -27.11 1.78
CA ASN A 151 -1.65 -27.08 3.13
C ASN A 151 -2.20 -25.94 4.00
N GLY A 152 -2.95 -25.00 3.42
CA GLY A 152 -3.19 -23.70 4.02
C GLY A 152 -1.89 -22.90 4.17
N VAL A 153 -2.01 -21.66 4.60
CA VAL A 153 -0.88 -20.79 4.95
C VAL A 153 -0.29 -21.27 6.27
N GLY A 154 1.03 -21.41 6.35
CA GLY A 154 1.73 -21.80 7.56
C GLY A 154 1.80 -20.64 8.56
N THR A 155 2.94 -19.97 8.60
CA THR A 155 3.18 -18.71 9.31
C THR A 155 2.88 -17.53 8.39
N SER A 156 3.45 -17.56 7.19
CA SER A 156 3.27 -16.53 6.17
C SER A 156 3.50 -17.09 4.77
N ILE A 157 3.07 -16.34 3.77
CA ILE A 157 3.42 -16.57 2.39
C ILE A 157 3.88 -15.26 1.74
N TYR A 158 4.83 -15.38 0.81
CA TYR A 158 5.44 -14.26 0.10
C TYR A 158 5.29 -14.44 -1.40
N GLU A 159 4.97 -13.36 -2.11
CA GLU A 159 5.10 -13.27 -3.57
C GLU A 159 5.96 -12.04 -3.89
N ILE A 160 6.96 -12.20 -4.76
CA ILE A 160 7.94 -11.18 -5.07
C ILE A 160 8.10 -11.05 -6.58
N TRP A 161 7.86 -9.84 -7.09
CA TRP A 161 8.04 -9.48 -8.49
C TRP A 161 9.22 -8.54 -8.66
N TRP A 162 10.04 -8.83 -9.67
CA TRP A 162 11.15 -7.98 -10.10
C TRP A 162 10.74 -7.18 -11.33
N ILE A 163 10.65 -5.86 -11.19
CA ILE A 163 10.24 -4.94 -12.26
C ILE A 163 11.49 -4.25 -12.82
N GLU A 164 11.66 -4.35 -14.13
CA GLU A 164 12.63 -3.54 -14.86
C GLU A 164 11.94 -2.31 -15.46
N ASN A 165 12.37 -1.11 -15.04
CA ASN A 165 11.85 0.15 -15.56
C ASN A 165 12.76 0.69 -16.68
N THR A 166 14.08 0.59 -16.50
CA THR A 166 15.15 0.82 -17.51
C THR A 166 16.45 0.13 -17.07
N ALA A 167 17.46 0.04 -17.94
CA ALA A 167 18.78 -0.58 -17.68
C ALA A 167 19.55 -0.07 -16.43
N LYS A 168 19.07 0.98 -15.73
CA LYS A 168 19.75 1.59 -14.57
C LYS A 168 18.90 1.61 -13.29
N VAL A 169 17.64 1.19 -13.33
CA VAL A 169 16.77 1.21 -12.14
C VAL A 169 15.88 -0.02 -12.11
N LYS A 170 16.03 -0.82 -11.05
CA LYS A 170 15.20 -2.00 -10.76
C LYS A 170 14.33 -1.75 -9.54
N PHE A 171 13.16 -2.37 -9.50
CA PHE A 171 12.28 -2.32 -8.35
C PHE A 171 11.80 -3.72 -7.98
N THR A 172 11.57 -3.94 -6.69
CA THR A 172 10.86 -5.11 -6.19
C THR A 172 9.49 -4.71 -5.69
N ILE A 173 8.51 -5.57 -5.94
CA ILE A 173 7.25 -5.60 -5.18
C ILE A 173 7.30 -6.87 -4.36
N GLU A 174 7.39 -6.75 -3.04
CA GLU A 174 7.37 -7.87 -2.11
C GLU A 174 6.05 -7.83 -1.35
N CYS A 175 5.26 -8.90 -1.45
CA CYS A 175 3.96 -8.98 -0.81
C CYS A 175 3.93 -10.16 0.15
N GLU A 176 3.54 -9.91 1.39
CA GLU A 176 3.41 -10.92 2.44
C GLU A 176 1.97 -11.00 2.93
N TYR A 177 1.48 -12.23 3.09
CA TYR A 177 0.31 -12.49 3.94
C TYR A 177 0.76 -13.10 5.27
N ILE A 178 0.39 -12.44 6.36
CA ILE A 178 0.76 -12.80 7.74
C ILE A 178 -0.44 -13.47 8.39
N ARG A 179 -0.35 -14.79 8.65
CA ARG A 179 -1.48 -15.57 9.14
C ARG A 179 -1.96 -15.11 10.52
N GLU A 180 -1.04 -14.86 11.44
CA GLU A 180 -1.36 -14.51 12.84
C GLU A 180 -2.22 -13.26 12.93
N ASN A 181 -1.94 -12.27 12.08
CA ASN A 181 -2.60 -10.97 12.10
C ASN A 181 -3.73 -10.85 11.06
N ASN A 182 -3.96 -11.89 10.27
CA ASN A 182 -4.82 -11.85 9.08
C ASN A 182 -4.54 -10.59 8.24
N ALA A 183 -3.27 -10.35 7.91
CA ALA A 183 -2.83 -9.06 7.37
C ALA A 183 -2.04 -9.21 6.08
N ILE A 184 -2.10 -8.15 5.25
CA ILE A 184 -1.27 -7.98 4.06
C ILE A 184 -0.20 -6.93 4.36
N SER A 185 1.03 -7.23 4.00
CA SER A 185 2.12 -6.27 3.88
C SER A 185 2.58 -6.22 2.43
N ILE A 186 2.80 -5.03 1.89
CA ILE A 186 3.42 -4.84 0.55
C ILE A 186 4.53 -3.82 0.67
N GLU A 187 5.73 -4.18 0.23
CA GLU A 187 6.87 -3.28 0.09
C GLU A 187 7.19 -3.11 -1.40
N ILE A 188 7.20 -1.86 -1.85
CA ILE A 188 7.64 -1.46 -3.18
C ILE A 188 8.94 -0.68 -3.02
N GLU A 189 10.06 -1.22 -3.49
CA GLU A 189 11.36 -0.62 -3.24
C GLU A 189 12.17 -0.42 -4.52
N LYS A 190 12.74 0.78 -4.68
CA LYS A 190 13.75 1.08 -5.69
C LYS A 190 15.10 0.51 -5.28
N LYS A 191 15.57 -0.50 -6.01
CA LYS A 191 16.93 -1.04 -5.89
C LYS A 191 17.83 -0.36 -6.92
N SER A 192 18.70 0.56 -6.47
CA SER A 192 19.80 1.07 -7.30
C SER A 192 21.08 0.30 -6.99
N TRP A 193 21.66 -0.32 -8.01
CA TRP A 193 23.00 -0.87 -7.96
C TRP A 193 23.90 0.10 -8.72
N GLU A 194 24.71 0.86 -7.99
CA GLU A 194 25.78 1.70 -8.57
C GLU A 194 26.98 0.84 -8.98
#